data_AF-A0A5C8RTJ8-F1
#
_entry.id   AF-A0A5C8RTJ8-F1
#
_cell.length_a   1.000
_cell.length_b   1.000
_cell.length_c   1.000
_cell.angle_alpha   90.00
_cell.angle_beta   90.00
_cell.angle_gamma   90.00
#
_symmetry.space_group_name_H-M   'P 1'
#
loop_
_entity.id
_entity.type
_entity.pdbx_description
1 polymer ?
#
loop_
_entity_poly.entity_id
_entity_poly.type
_entity_poly.pdbx_seq_one_letter_code
_entity_poly.pdbx_strand_id
1 'polypeptide(L)'
;MTATEITTGDREARFSEFWKHRLESNIRVRQHIMRDWRLTLQAIGDLLSLQRLELNVSSSSGGLMIEQSLRRSVFGVFTLAQTGACVLSVPKVSGEYSLGASKQTLRRKSRSAEKSGIACRVINDEIEQINLIGQLDSALVSKADLRYRNSHADHRFLVGVGLWSVAYGQNGEPLVIAVVPREGTWALLRLFISLGQTPQHSDARYLLTQFVVERLSHEGVQHLVDTVGPSELTAGLQHFQRMLGFRIARVKFIHDARPWSIKNAGKILKVIYRAIAYNNRPGFAEIAGSIAHDAAVTKS
;
A
#
# COMPACT_ATOMS: atom_id res chain seq x y z
N MET A 1 -19.08 19.89 27.43
CA MET A 1 -18.47 18.76 26.68
C MET A 1 -17.35 19.32 25.82
N THR A 2 -16.10 19.16 26.26
CA THR A 2 -14.92 19.55 25.49
C THR A 2 -14.79 18.62 24.28
N ALA A 3 -14.73 19.18 23.07
CA ALA A 3 -14.48 18.39 21.87
C ALA A 3 -13.11 17.72 22.02
N THR A 4 -13.08 16.40 22.14
CA THR A 4 -11.83 15.62 22.16
C THR A 4 -11.06 15.93 20.87
N GLU A 5 -9.83 16.41 21.01
CA GLU A 5 -8.97 16.73 19.88
C GLU A 5 -8.69 15.45 19.08
N ILE A 6 -9.30 15.35 17.88
CA ILE A 6 -9.10 14.20 17.00
C ILE A 6 -7.70 14.30 16.41
N THR A 7 -6.83 13.37 16.78
CA THR A 7 -5.45 13.32 16.28
C THR A 7 -5.40 12.89 14.82
N THR A 8 -4.31 13.20 14.11
CA THR A 8 -4.09 12.69 12.73
C THR A 8 -4.13 11.16 12.68
N GLY A 9 -3.65 10.48 13.74
CA GLY A 9 -3.69 9.02 13.85
C GLY A 9 -5.12 8.47 13.89
N ASP A 10 -6.03 9.14 14.58
CA ASP A 10 -7.45 8.73 14.65
C ASP A 10 -8.12 8.83 13.27
N ARG A 11 -7.80 9.88 12.51
CA ARG A 11 -8.34 10.07 11.15
C ARG A 11 -7.83 9.00 10.20
N GLU A 12 -6.54 8.68 10.27
CA GLU A 12 -5.95 7.60 9.47
C GLU A 12 -6.56 6.23 9.82
N ALA A 13 -6.77 5.96 11.11
CA ALA A 13 -7.38 4.73 11.59
C ALA A 13 -8.82 4.58 11.06
N ARG A 14 -9.65 5.64 11.16
CA ARG A 14 -11.01 5.64 10.60
C ARG A 14 -11.03 5.49 9.08
N PHE A 15 -10.14 6.19 8.37
CA PHE A 15 -10.04 6.07 6.91
C PHE A 15 -9.67 4.64 6.49
N SER A 16 -8.80 3.99 7.23
CA SER A 16 -8.47 2.58 6.98
C SER A 16 -9.64 1.64 7.31
N GLU A 17 -10.36 1.89 8.40
CA GLU A 17 -11.53 1.07 8.78
C GLU A 17 -12.64 1.17 7.74
N PHE A 18 -12.84 2.35 7.13
CA PHE A 18 -13.73 2.51 5.98
C PHE A 18 -13.35 1.56 4.82
N TRP A 19 -12.07 1.48 4.46
CA TRP A 19 -11.62 0.57 3.40
C TRP A 19 -11.75 -0.90 3.77
N LYS A 20 -11.45 -1.24 5.02
CA LYS A 20 -11.63 -2.59 5.55
C LYS A 20 -13.10 -3.02 5.46
N HIS A 21 -14.01 -2.20 5.99
CA HIS A 21 -15.45 -2.44 5.92
C HIS A 21 -15.94 -2.58 4.47
N ARG A 22 -15.42 -1.72 3.56
CA ARG A 22 -15.70 -1.84 2.13
C ARG A 22 -15.22 -3.16 1.53
N LEU A 23 -14.01 -3.60 1.85
CA LEU A 23 -13.44 -4.85 1.33
C LEU A 23 -14.19 -6.09 1.85
N GLU A 24 -14.57 -6.08 3.13
CA GLU A 24 -15.32 -7.17 3.78
C GLU A 24 -16.76 -7.27 3.24
N SER A 25 -17.38 -6.16 2.85
CA SER A 25 -18.76 -6.15 2.34
C SER A 25 -18.94 -6.80 0.96
N ASN A 26 -17.87 -7.04 0.20
CA ASN A 26 -17.87 -7.59 -1.16
C ASN A 26 -18.81 -6.88 -2.18
N ILE A 27 -19.27 -5.66 -1.89
CA ILE A 27 -20.10 -4.88 -2.81
C ILE A 27 -19.24 -3.94 -3.68
N ARG A 28 -19.81 -3.52 -4.82
CA ARG A 28 -19.13 -2.57 -5.71
C ARG A 28 -18.97 -1.22 -5.00
N VAL A 29 -17.86 -0.52 -5.23
CA VAL A 29 -17.53 0.76 -4.58
C VAL A 29 -18.68 1.77 -4.66
N ARG A 30 -19.32 1.89 -5.83
CA ARG A 30 -20.48 2.79 -6.01
C ARG A 30 -21.67 2.43 -5.12
N GLN A 31 -21.96 1.13 -4.98
CA GLN A 31 -23.04 0.65 -4.11
C GLN A 31 -22.71 0.91 -2.64
N HIS A 32 -21.45 0.69 -2.25
CA HIS A 32 -20.97 1.00 -0.90
C HIS A 32 -21.15 2.47 -0.56
N ILE A 33 -20.74 3.36 -1.47
CA ILE A 33 -20.89 4.81 -1.31
C ILE A 33 -22.35 5.23 -1.14
N MET A 34 -23.26 4.62 -1.90
CA MET A 34 -24.69 4.93 -1.82
C MET A 34 -25.32 4.41 -0.52
N ARG A 35 -25.00 3.19 -0.11
CA ARG A 35 -25.53 2.57 1.11
C ARG A 35 -24.98 3.25 2.37
N ASP A 36 -23.67 3.52 2.38
CA ASP A 36 -22.90 3.97 3.54
C ASP A 36 -22.40 5.41 3.35
N TRP A 37 -23.28 6.32 2.88
CA TRP A 37 -22.90 7.67 2.45
C TRP A 37 -22.29 8.52 3.58
N ARG A 38 -22.77 8.37 4.81
CA ARG A 38 -22.23 9.09 5.98
C ARG A 38 -20.78 8.69 6.25
N LEU A 39 -20.51 7.39 6.27
CA LEU A 39 -19.15 6.83 6.41
C LEU A 39 -18.27 7.27 5.23
N THR A 40 -18.84 7.34 4.02
CA THR A 40 -18.11 7.83 2.84
C THR A 40 -17.72 9.31 2.99
N LEU A 41 -18.63 10.18 3.40
CA LEU A 41 -18.32 11.60 3.61
C LEU A 41 -17.28 11.79 4.71
N GLN A 42 -17.37 11.01 5.79
CA GLN A 42 -16.36 11.00 6.83
C GLN A 42 -15.00 10.56 6.29
N ALA A 43 -14.95 9.46 5.52
CA ALA A 43 -13.72 8.97 4.90
C ALA A 43 -13.12 9.99 3.91
N ILE A 44 -13.95 10.75 3.18
CA ILE A 44 -13.49 11.86 2.33
C ILE A 44 -12.88 12.97 3.20
N GLY A 45 -13.54 13.36 4.29
CA GLY A 45 -12.99 14.34 5.24
C GLY A 45 -11.65 13.89 5.82
N ASP A 46 -11.56 12.63 6.25
CA ASP A 46 -10.34 12.02 6.78
C ASP A 46 -9.24 12.01 5.70
N LEU A 47 -9.54 11.60 4.46
CA LEU A 47 -8.65 11.65 3.30
C LEU A 47 -8.12 13.07 3.03
N LEU A 48 -9.01 14.06 3.04
CA LEU A 48 -8.64 15.46 2.81
C LEU A 48 -7.76 16.03 3.92
N SER A 49 -7.78 15.42 5.10
CA SER A 49 -6.94 15.79 6.23
C SER A 49 -5.62 15.04 6.33
N LEU A 50 -5.42 13.99 5.50
CA LEU A 50 -4.16 13.25 5.48
C LEU A 50 -3.00 14.17 5.09
N GLN A 51 -1.83 13.86 5.66
CA GLN A 51 -0.57 14.51 5.33
C GLN A 51 -0.38 14.53 3.81
N ARG A 52 0.01 15.69 3.30
CA ARG A 52 0.32 15.88 1.89
C ARG A 52 1.84 15.99 1.75
N LEU A 53 2.43 15.01 1.10
CA LEU A 53 3.85 14.97 0.80
C LEU A 53 4.07 15.47 -0.62
N GLU A 54 5.15 16.22 -0.82
CA GLU A 54 5.50 16.73 -2.13
C GLU A 54 6.61 15.86 -2.75
N LEU A 55 6.40 15.50 -4.02
CA LEU A 55 7.30 14.68 -4.80
C LEU A 55 7.80 15.49 -5.99
N ASN A 56 9.10 15.67 -6.06
CA ASN A 56 9.77 16.18 -7.26
C ASN A 56 10.26 14.98 -8.07
N VAL A 57 9.67 14.78 -9.25
CA VAL A 57 10.01 13.67 -10.15
C VAL A 57 10.94 14.21 -11.23
N SER A 58 12.13 13.62 -11.34
CA SER A 58 12.99 13.82 -12.52
C SER A 58 12.64 12.80 -13.62
N SER A 59 13.17 13.01 -14.81
CA SER A 59 13.04 12.07 -15.93
C SER A 59 13.94 10.83 -15.82
N SER A 60 14.49 10.54 -14.63
CA SER A 60 15.26 9.31 -14.40
C SER A 60 14.36 8.07 -14.49
N SER A 61 14.96 6.90 -14.72
CA SER A 61 14.21 5.63 -14.72
C SER A 61 13.51 5.36 -13.39
N GLY A 62 14.16 5.65 -12.26
CA GLY A 62 13.57 5.53 -10.92
C GLY A 62 12.41 6.50 -10.70
N GLY A 63 12.57 7.76 -11.15
CA GLY A 63 11.54 8.78 -11.07
C GLY A 63 10.28 8.40 -11.85
N LEU A 64 10.45 7.92 -13.09
CA LEU A 64 9.35 7.45 -13.94
C LEU A 64 8.61 6.26 -13.32
N MET A 65 9.32 5.31 -12.70
CA MET A 65 8.68 4.18 -12.01
C MET A 65 7.86 4.62 -10.79
N ILE A 66 8.39 5.53 -9.98
CA ILE A 66 7.68 6.10 -8.83
C ILE A 66 6.43 6.85 -9.31
N GLU A 67 6.56 7.69 -10.33
CA GLU A 67 5.45 8.44 -10.92
C GLU A 67 4.38 7.52 -11.49
N GLN A 68 4.76 6.52 -12.29
CA GLN A 68 3.82 5.57 -12.88
C GLN A 68 3.03 4.82 -11.81
N SER A 69 3.72 4.36 -10.74
CA SER A 69 3.06 3.66 -9.64
C SER A 69 2.07 4.54 -8.89
N LEU A 70 2.44 5.80 -8.63
CA LEU A 70 1.61 6.76 -7.91
C LEU A 70 0.45 7.32 -8.75
N ARG A 71 0.63 7.43 -10.07
CA ARG A 71 -0.41 7.84 -11.02
C ARG A 71 -1.32 6.69 -11.45
N ARG A 72 -1.01 5.44 -11.09
CA ARG A 72 -1.87 4.28 -11.35
C ARG A 72 -3.29 4.59 -10.90
N SER A 73 -4.25 4.32 -11.78
CA SER A 73 -5.64 4.63 -11.47
C SER A 73 -6.21 3.66 -10.43
N VAL A 74 -6.75 4.21 -9.36
CA VAL A 74 -7.57 3.52 -8.37
C VAL A 74 -9.03 3.87 -8.69
N PHE A 75 -9.87 2.85 -8.84
CA PHE A 75 -11.29 2.97 -9.20
C PHE A 75 -11.57 3.64 -10.57
N GLY A 76 -10.59 3.62 -11.48
CA GLY A 76 -10.74 4.10 -12.87
C GLY A 76 -10.78 5.62 -13.05
N VAL A 77 -10.73 6.40 -11.96
CA VAL A 77 -10.81 7.87 -12.02
C VAL A 77 -9.82 8.60 -11.12
N PHE A 78 -9.44 8.01 -9.99
CA PHE A 78 -8.48 8.60 -9.07
C PHE A 78 -7.13 7.95 -9.23
N THR A 79 -6.08 8.60 -8.74
CA THR A 79 -4.73 8.03 -8.68
C THR A 79 -4.40 7.62 -7.26
N LEU A 80 -3.47 6.68 -7.08
CA LEU A 80 -3.00 6.27 -5.76
C LEU A 80 -2.48 7.47 -4.95
N ALA A 81 -1.75 8.38 -5.61
CA ALA A 81 -1.28 9.64 -5.03
C ALA A 81 -2.41 10.49 -4.40
N GLN A 82 -3.61 10.45 -4.99
CA GLN A 82 -4.77 11.24 -4.55
C GLN A 82 -5.60 10.51 -3.48
N THR A 83 -5.68 9.19 -3.53
CA THR A 83 -6.51 8.38 -2.61
C THR A 83 -5.80 7.97 -1.34
N GLY A 84 -4.49 8.23 -1.24
CA GLY A 84 -3.65 7.87 -0.11
C GLY A 84 -2.76 6.68 -0.45
N ALA A 85 -1.46 6.94 -0.53
CA ALA A 85 -0.42 5.92 -0.64
C ALA A 85 0.08 5.54 0.75
N CYS A 86 0.50 4.29 0.93
CA CYS A 86 1.18 3.84 2.13
C CYS A 86 2.64 4.28 2.07
N VAL A 87 3.04 5.24 2.90
CA VAL A 87 4.37 5.84 2.93
C VAL A 87 5.03 5.57 4.28
N LEU A 88 6.27 5.10 4.25
CA LEU A 88 7.14 4.99 5.40
C LEU A 88 8.13 6.15 5.40
N SER A 89 8.18 6.88 6.52
CA SER A 89 9.21 7.89 6.73
C SER A 89 10.55 7.20 7.03
N VAL A 90 11.57 7.53 6.24
CA VAL A 90 12.94 7.04 6.41
C VAL A 90 13.67 8.06 7.28
N PRO A 91 14.23 7.66 8.43
CA PRO A 91 14.95 8.59 9.30
C PRO A 91 16.24 9.07 8.62
N LYS A 92 16.73 10.25 9.02
CA LYS A 92 18.02 10.78 8.51
C LYS A 92 19.21 9.95 8.99
N VAL A 93 19.09 9.33 10.17
CA VAL A 93 20.11 8.47 10.75
C VAL A 93 19.62 7.03 10.70
N SER A 94 20.38 6.18 10.01
CA SER A 94 20.05 4.78 9.74
C SER A 94 19.55 4.01 10.99
N GLY A 95 20.31 4.03 12.08
CA GLY A 95 19.98 3.29 13.30
C GLY A 95 18.72 3.76 14.05
N GLU A 96 18.17 4.93 13.72
CA GLU A 96 16.98 5.46 14.41
C GLU A 96 15.69 4.74 14.02
N TYR A 97 15.67 4.02 12.90
CA TYR A 97 14.45 3.38 12.40
C TYR A 97 13.85 2.36 13.38
N SER A 98 14.74 1.68 14.12
CA SER A 98 14.37 0.63 15.06
C SER A 98 14.00 1.17 16.46
N LEU A 99 14.12 2.49 16.69
CA LEU A 99 13.90 3.11 18.00
C LEU A 99 12.41 3.41 18.28
N GLY A 100 12.09 3.62 19.56
CA GLY A 100 10.75 3.98 20.03
C GLY A 100 9.84 2.80 20.39
N ALA A 101 8.76 3.11 21.12
CA ALA A 101 7.83 2.09 21.63
C ALA A 101 7.09 1.34 20.51
N SER A 102 6.70 2.05 19.45
CA SER A 102 5.97 1.48 18.30
C SER A 102 6.78 0.44 17.51
N LYS A 103 8.10 0.36 17.71
CA LYS A 103 9.02 -0.55 17.01
C LYS A 103 9.38 -1.80 17.82
N GLN A 104 8.72 -2.06 18.95
CA GLN A 104 9.01 -3.23 19.80
C GLN A 104 8.87 -4.56 19.04
N THR A 105 7.79 -4.72 18.26
CA THR A 105 7.58 -5.95 17.47
C THR A 105 8.65 -6.11 16.40
N LEU A 106 9.01 -5.03 15.69
CA LEU A 106 10.09 -5.01 14.72
C LEU A 106 11.40 -5.50 15.36
N ARG A 107 11.85 -4.87 16.45
CA ARG A 107 13.07 -5.28 17.16
C ARG A 107 13.04 -6.74 17.61
N ARG A 108 11.94 -7.20 18.19
CA ARG A 108 11.79 -8.60 18.62
C ARG A 108 11.93 -9.55 17.44
N LYS A 109 11.29 -9.23 16.31
CA LYS A 109 11.28 -10.07 15.11
C LYS A 109 12.60 -10.03 14.34
N SER A 110 13.26 -8.87 14.24
CA SER A 110 14.61 -8.77 13.67
C SER A 110 15.62 -9.56 14.49
N ARG A 111 15.61 -9.45 15.83
CA ARG A 111 16.50 -10.24 16.69
C ARG A 111 16.25 -11.74 16.60
N SER A 112 14.98 -12.14 16.46
CA SER A 112 14.59 -13.54 16.23
C SER A 112 15.16 -14.05 14.91
N ALA A 113 15.02 -13.28 13.83
CA ALA A 113 15.60 -13.59 12.52
C ALA A 113 17.13 -13.75 12.60
N GLU A 114 17.83 -12.80 13.19
CA GLU A 114 19.30 -12.84 13.37
C GLU A 114 19.73 -14.07 14.18
N LYS A 115 19.04 -14.36 15.30
CA LYS A 115 19.31 -15.55 16.13
C LYS A 115 19.11 -16.86 15.36
N SER A 116 18.21 -16.87 14.37
CA SER A 116 18.00 -18.00 13.46
C SER A 116 18.95 -18.03 12.27
N GLY A 117 20.01 -17.21 12.28
CA GLY A 117 21.03 -17.20 11.23
C GLY A 117 20.58 -16.51 9.93
N ILE A 118 19.51 -15.72 9.96
CA ILE A 118 19.06 -14.98 8.77
C ILE A 118 19.98 -13.78 8.56
N ALA A 119 20.49 -13.62 7.34
CA ALA A 119 21.35 -12.51 6.94
C ALA A 119 20.74 -11.75 5.76
N CYS A 120 20.90 -10.42 5.74
CA CYS A 120 20.47 -9.58 4.62
C CYS A 120 21.67 -9.07 3.83
N ARG A 121 21.55 -8.96 2.51
CA ARG A 121 22.56 -8.29 1.67
C ARG A 121 21.97 -7.62 0.44
N VAL A 122 22.74 -6.69 -0.11
CA VAL A 122 22.47 -6.05 -1.41
C VAL A 122 22.97 -6.95 -2.55
N ILE A 123 22.21 -6.99 -3.64
CA ILE A 123 22.54 -7.76 -4.84
C ILE A 123 22.84 -6.79 -6.00
N ASN A 124 24.12 -6.64 -6.34
CA ASN A 124 24.52 -5.77 -7.46
C ASN A 124 24.75 -6.54 -8.76
N ASP A 125 24.98 -7.85 -8.69
CA ASP A 125 25.22 -8.68 -9.87
C ASP A 125 23.91 -9.03 -10.58
N GLU A 126 23.80 -8.66 -11.85
CA GLU A 126 22.61 -8.91 -12.67
C GLU A 126 22.38 -10.40 -12.92
N ILE A 127 23.44 -11.20 -13.03
CA ILE A 127 23.31 -12.67 -13.18
C ILE A 127 22.64 -13.25 -11.93
N GLU A 128 23.07 -12.80 -10.76
CA GLU A 128 22.43 -13.18 -9.52
C GLU A 128 20.97 -12.71 -9.41
N GLN A 129 20.66 -11.49 -9.84
CA GLN A 129 19.28 -10.99 -9.88
C GLN A 129 18.39 -11.85 -10.80
N ILE A 130 18.90 -12.27 -11.97
CA ILE A 130 18.20 -13.19 -12.88
C ILE A 130 17.90 -14.52 -12.18
N ASN A 131 18.89 -15.09 -11.49
CA ASN A 131 18.71 -16.35 -10.75
C ASN A 131 17.67 -16.22 -9.62
N LEU A 132 17.66 -15.08 -8.92
CA LEU A 132 16.68 -14.79 -7.87
C LEU A 132 15.26 -14.62 -8.43
N ILE A 133 15.11 -14.02 -9.62
CA ILE A 133 13.82 -13.93 -10.32
C ILE A 133 13.31 -15.32 -10.70
N GLY A 134 14.18 -16.19 -11.22
CA GLY A 134 13.78 -17.58 -11.52
C GLY A 134 13.24 -18.32 -10.28
N GLN A 135 13.89 -18.12 -9.12
CA GLN A 135 13.42 -18.67 -7.85
C GLN A 135 12.11 -18.03 -7.37
N LEU A 136 11.96 -16.71 -7.52
CA LEU A 136 10.74 -15.98 -7.21
C LEU A 136 9.55 -16.50 -8.02
N ASP A 137 9.70 -16.55 -9.34
CA ASP A 137 8.63 -16.97 -10.25
C ASP A 137 8.23 -18.42 -9.96
N SER A 138 9.20 -19.30 -9.74
CA SER A 138 8.96 -20.70 -9.32
C SER A 138 8.18 -20.78 -7.99
N ALA A 139 8.54 -19.96 -6.99
CA ALA A 139 7.86 -19.93 -5.70
C ALA A 139 6.42 -19.38 -5.82
N LEU A 140 6.17 -18.41 -6.71
CA LEU A 140 4.83 -17.84 -6.91
C LEU A 140 3.86 -18.82 -7.56
N VAL A 141 4.34 -19.72 -8.41
CA VAL A 141 3.51 -20.79 -9.01
C VAL A 141 2.99 -21.75 -7.93
N SER A 142 3.80 -22.05 -6.92
CA SER A 142 3.51 -23.04 -5.87
C SER A 142 2.87 -22.46 -4.61
N LYS A 143 2.58 -21.15 -4.55
CA LYS A 143 1.99 -20.53 -3.35
C LYS A 143 0.65 -21.17 -2.97
N ALA A 144 0.50 -21.47 -1.67
CA ALA A 144 -0.71 -22.06 -1.11
C ALA A 144 -1.92 -21.11 -1.20
N ASP A 145 -1.71 -19.82 -0.99
CA ASP A 145 -2.76 -18.81 -1.09
C ASP A 145 -2.96 -18.40 -2.55
N LEU A 146 -4.14 -18.74 -3.10
CA LEU A 146 -4.53 -18.50 -4.48
C LEU A 146 -4.46 -17.03 -4.88
N ARG A 147 -4.60 -16.09 -3.93
CA ARG A 147 -4.51 -14.65 -4.21
C ARG A 147 -3.11 -14.20 -4.62
N TYR A 148 -2.10 -14.94 -4.19
CA TYR A 148 -0.69 -14.66 -4.50
C TYR A 148 -0.11 -15.64 -5.51
N ARG A 149 -0.90 -16.63 -5.97
CA ARG A 149 -0.47 -17.55 -7.00
C ARG A 149 -0.56 -16.86 -8.35
N ASN A 150 0.54 -16.86 -9.08
CA ASN A 150 0.56 -16.34 -10.45
C ASN A 150 1.34 -17.32 -11.34
N SER A 151 0.61 -18.06 -12.17
CA SER A 151 1.18 -19.04 -13.10
C SER A 151 1.93 -18.40 -14.26
N HIS A 152 1.78 -17.10 -14.48
CA HIS A 152 2.36 -16.35 -15.60
C HIS A 152 3.12 -15.11 -15.11
N ALA A 153 3.70 -15.22 -13.91
CA ALA A 153 4.59 -14.20 -13.39
C ALA A 153 5.85 -14.11 -14.29
N ASP A 154 6.16 -12.90 -14.76
CA ASP A 154 7.43 -12.57 -15.39
C ASP A 154 7.97 -11.31 -14.71
N HIS A 155 8.97 -11.49 -13.85
CA HIS A 155 9.60 -10.40 -13.12
C HIS A 155 10.95 -9.96 -13.71
N ARG A 156 11.32 -10.43 -14.91
CA ARG A 156 12.61 -10.11 -15.55
C ARG A 156 12.82 -8.61 -15.78
N PHE A 157 11.74 -7.84 -15.91
CA PHE A 157 11.80 -6.39 -16.03
C PHE A 157 12.38 -5.67 -14.79
N LEU A 158 12.59 -6.39 -13.67
CA LEU A 158 13.20 -5.85 -12.45
C LEU A 158 14.74 -5.94 -12.44
N VAL A 159 15.37 -6.71 -13.33
CA VAL A 159 16.83 -6.81 -13.38
C VAL A 159 17.44 -5.43 -13.66
N GLY A 160 18.49 -5.08 -12.93
CA GLY A 160 19.14 -3.77 -13.00
C GLY A 160 18.34 -2.62 -12.37
N VAL A 161 17.17 -2.90 -11.77
CA VAL A 161 16.29 -1.86 -11.22
C VAL A 161 16.57 -1.59 -9.75
N GLY A 162 17.16 -0.42 -9.46
CA GLY A 162 17.20 0.13 -8.11
C GLY A 162 17.98 -0.71 -7.10
N LEU A 163 17.62 -0.56 -5.82
CA LEU A 163 18.22 -1.31 -4.72
C LEU A 163 17.58 -2.70 -4.63
N TRP A 164 18.36 -3.72 -4.99
CA TRP A 164 18.02 -5.12 -4.77
C TRP A 164 18.57 -5.58 -3.41
N SER A 165 17.68 -6.09 -2.56
CA SER A 165 18.05 -6.63 -1.25
C SER A 165 17.36 -7.96 -1.01
N VAL A 166 18.09 -8.91 -0.44
CA VAL A 166 17.58 -10.26 -0.14
C VAL A 166 17.92 -10.65 1.28
N ALA A 167 16.96 -11.28 1.96
CA ALA A 167 17.19 -12.00 3.20
C ALA A 167 17.41 -13.49 2.90
N TYR A 168 18.52 -14.05 3.35
CA TYR A 168 18.89 -15.45 3.22
C TYR A 168 18.80 -16.16 4.56
N GLY A 169 18.37 -17.41 4.55
CA GLY A 169 18.46 -18.29 5.72
C GLY A 169 19.87 -18.84 5.93
N GLN A 170 20.04 -19.64 6.98
CA GLN A 170 21.34 -20.18 7.40
C GLN A 170 21.99 -21.07 6.33
N ASN A 171 21.20 -21.73 5.48
CA ASN A 171 21.71 -22.61 4.42
C ASN A 171 21.91 -21.88 3.09
N GLY A 172 21.82 -20.54 3.07
CA GLY A 172 21.97 -19.73 1.87
C GLY A 172 20.73 -19.68 0.98
N GLU A 173 19.59 -20.19 1.44
CA GLU A 173 18.32 -20.12 0.71
C GLU A 173 17.70 -18.72 0.78
N PRO A 174 17.21 -18.13 -0.32
CA PRO A 174 16.54 -16.83 -0.27
C PRO A 174 15.15 -16.98 0.37
N LEU A 175 14.86 -16.12 1.34
CA LEU A 175 13.59 -16.11 2.08
C LEU A 175 12.68 -14.97 1.63
N VAL A 176 13.24 -13.77 1.45
CA VAL A 176 12.48 -12.57 1.07
C VAL A 176 13.30 -11.73 0.12
N ILE A 177 12.69 -11.26 -0.96
CA ILE A 177 13.29 -10.38 -1.96
C ILE A 177 12.61 -9.02 -1.91
N ALA A 178 13.41 -7.95 -1.93
CA ALA A 178 12.98 -6.57 -2.07
C ALA A 178 13.67 -5.90 -3.26
N VAL A 179 12.89 -5.18 -4.09
CA VAL A 179 13.41 -4.35 -5.18
C VAL A 179 12.87 -2.94 -5.02
N VAL A 180 13.78 -1.98 -4.89
CA VAL A 180 13.45 -0.61 -4.49
C VAL A 180 14.11 0.41 -5.43
N PRO A 181 13.48 0.77 -6.56
CA PRO A 181 13.88 1.95 -7.33
C PRO A 181 13.76 3.22 -6.48
N ARG A 182 14.71 4.13 -6.67
CA ARG A 182 14.78 5.40 -5.94
C ARG A 182 15.01 6.58 -6.87
N GLU A 183 14.62 7.75 -6.39
CA GLU A 183 14.86 9.04 -7.02
C GLU A 183 14.91 10.14 -5.95
N GLY A 184 16.05 10.82 -5.85
CA GLY A 184 16.26 11.86 -4.84
C GLY A 184 15.88 11.40 -3.43
N THR A 185 14.93 12.10 -2.80
CA THR A 185 14.45 11.80 -1.44
C THR A 185 13.35 10.74 -1.39
N TRP A 186 13.02 10.09 -2.50
CA TRP A 186 11.93 9.13 -2.61
C TRP A 186 12.41 7.76 -3.09
N ALA A 187 11.72 6.72 -2.64
CA ALA A 187 11.91 5.34 -3.07
C ALA A 187 10.56 4.64 -3.17
N LEU A 188 10.44 3.67 -4.08
CA LEU A 188 9.25 2.85 -4.28
C LEU A 188 9.56 1.41 -3.91
N LEU A 189 8.78 0.82 -3.01
CA LEU A 189 8.81 -0.60 -2.69
C LEU A 189 8.13 -1.39 -3.82
N ARG A 190 8.82 -1.53 -4.96
CA ARG A 190 8.26 -2.09 -6.20
C ARG A 190 7.96 -3.58 -6.09
N LEU A 191 8.83 -4.28 -5.36
CA LEU A 191 8.70 -5.70 -5.03
C LEU A 191 9.07 -5.90 -3.56
N PHE A 192 8.26 -6.66 -2.82
CA PHE A 192 8.58 -7.14 -1.48
C PHE A 192 7.86 -8.46 -1.24
N ILE A 193 8.52 -9.58 -1.57
CA ILE A 193 7.87 -10.90 -1.60
C ILE A 193 8.65 -11.90 -0.78
N SER A 194 7.93 -12.60 0.10
CA SER A 194 8.41 -13.82 0.76
C SER A 194 8.24 -15.03 -0.16
N LEU A 195 9.29 -15.83 -0.29
CA LEU A 195 9.34 -17.05 -1.09
C LEU A 195 8.70 -18.26 -0.40
N GLY A 196 8.35 -18.13 0.88
CA GLY A 196 7.67 -19.17 1.66
C GLY A 196 6.77 -18.59 2.75
N GLN A 197 6.27 -19.47 3.63
CA GLN A 197 5.27 -19.14 4.67
C GLN A 197 5.66 -19.60 6.08
N THR A 198 6.91 -20.04 6.29
CA THR A 198 7.36 -20.48 7.62
C THR A 198 7.53 -19.28 8.58
N PRO A 199 7.61 -19.50 9.90
CA PRO A 199 7.93 -18.44 10.85
C PRO A 199 9.22 -17.69 10.50
N GLN A 200 10.24 -18.39 9.99
CA GLN A 200 11.51 -17.81 9.53
C GLN A 200 11.31 -16.79 8.41
N HIS A 201 10.45 -17.09 7.43
CA HIS A 201 10.07 -16.15 6.36
C HIS A 201 9.34 -14.92 6.91
N SER A 202 8.48 -15.13 7.90
CA SER A 202 7.79 -14.02 8.55
C SER A 202 8.76 -13.09 9.26
N ASP A 203 9.71 -13.63 10.01
CA ASP A 203 10.74 -12.88 10.74
C ASP A 203 11.72 -12.19 9.77
N ALA A 204 12.11 -12.87 8.67
CA ALA A 204 12.95 -12.32 7.61
C ALA A 204 12.37 -11.03 6.99
N ARG A 205 11.04 -10.92 6.86
CA ARG A 205 10.41 -9.68 6.35
C ARG A 205 10.67 -8.48 7.26
N TYR A 206 10.68 -8.68 8.58
CA TYR A 206 10.98 -7.60 9.53
C TYR A 206 12.43 -7.17 9.42
N LEU A 207 13.35 -8.14 9.41
CA LEU A 207 14.78 -7.87 9.28
C LEU A 207 15.10 -7.19 7.94
N LEU A 208 14.57 -7.69 6.82
CA LEU A 208 14.81 -7.11 5.50
C LEU A 208 14.23 -5.70 5.38
N THR A 209 13.08 -5.43 6.00
CA THR A 209 12.53 -4.06 6.01
C THR A 209 13.47 -3.11 6.75
N GLN A 210 13.97 -3.51 7.92
CA GLN A 210 14.94 -2.70 8.67
C GLN A 210 16.20 -2.45 7.83
N PHE A 211 16.78 -3.50 7.26
CA PHE A 211 17.96 -3.40 6.40
C PHE A 211 17.75 -2.46 5.21
N VAL A 212 16.61 -2.55 4.51
CA VAL A 212 16.27 -1.68 3.39
C VAL A 212 16.14 -0.22 3.85
N VAL A 213 15.44 0.05 4.96
CA VAL A 213 15.23 1.43 5.44
C VAL A 213 16.54 2.06 5.90
N GLU A 214 17.38 1.31 6.59
CA GLU A 214 18.72 1.72 6.99
C GLU A 214 19.58 2.06 5.77
N ARG A 215 19.53 1.24 4.71
CA ARG A 215 20.24 1.52 3.46
C ARG A 215 19.72 2.78 2.75
N LEU A 216 18.40 2.93 2.65
CA LEU A 216 17.76 4.12 2.06
C LEU A 216 18.11 5.40 2.85
N SER A 217 18.20 5.30 4.18
CA SER A 217 18.63 6.41 5.04
C SER A 217 20.04 6.88 4.69
N HIS A 218 20.99 5.95 4.54
CA HIS A 218 22.35 6.27 4.09
C HIS A 218 22.39 6.91 2.69
N GLU A 219 21.41 6.62 1.84
CA GLU A 219 21.28 7.17 0.49
C GLU A 219 20.48 8.49 0.44
N GLY A 220 20.11 9.05 1.60
CA GLY A 220 19.41 10.35 1.70
C GLY A 220 17.93 10.30 1.34
N VAL A 221 17.35 9.11 1.22
CA VAL A 221 15.91 8.93 1.00
C VAL A 221 15.15 9.26 2.28
N GLN A 222 14.02 9.95 2.14
CA GLN A 222 13.14 10.38 3.23
C GLN A 222 11.79 9.66 3.22
N HIS A 223 11.37 9.16 2.05
CA HIS A 223 10.07 8.52 1.87
C HIS A 223 10.20 7.22 1.07
N LEU A 224 9.80 6.11 1.68
CA LEU A 224 9.60 4.83 1.00
C LEU A 224 8.10 4.61 0.80
N VAL A 225 7.62 4.58 -0.44
CA VAL A 225 6.21 4.39 -0.77
C VAL A 225 5.93 2.97 -1.27
N ASP A 226 4.81 2.39 -0.85
CA ASP A 226 4.32 1.12 -1.38
C ASP A 226 3.51 1.32 -2.68
N THR A 227 3.52 0.31 -3.54
CA THR A 227 2.74 0.27 -4.78
C THR A 227 1.23 0.12 -4.54
N VAL A 228 0.83 -0.31 -3.35
CA VAL A 228 -0.57 -0.58 -2.97
C VAL A 228 -1.09 0.41 -1.94
N GLY A 229 -2.35 0.83 -2.12
CA GLY A 229 -3.06 1.69 -1.17
C GLY A 229 -3.90 0.90 -0.15
N PRO A 230 -4.48 1.59 0.85
CA PRO A 230 -5.33 0.97 1.87
C PRO A 230 -6.55 0.24 1.28
N SER A 231 -7.04 0.67 0.11
CA SER A 231 -8.15 0.04 -0.60
C SER A 231 -7.84 -1.33 -1.22
N GLU A 232 -6.56 -1.71 -1.29
CA GLU A 232 -6.09 -2.96 -1.91
C GLU A 232 -5.49 -3.93 -0.87
N LEU A 233 -5.21 -3.45 0.33
CA LEU A 233 -4.56 -4.23 1.37
C LEU A 233 -5.56 -5.04 2.18
N THR A 234 -5.25 -6.33 2.37
CA THR A 234 -5.96 -7.17 3.35
C THR A 234 -5.72 -6.66 4.78
N ALA A 235 -6.63 -6.93 5.71
CA ALA A 235 -6.49 -6.50 7.10
C ALA A 235 -5.15 -6.92 7.74
N GLY A 236 -4.67 -8.13 7.44
CA GLY A 236 -3.37 -8.63 7.90
C GLY A 236 -2.18 -7.83 7.34
N LEU A 237 -2.22 -7.46 6.06
CA LEU A 237 -1.17 -6.63 5.45
C LEU A 237 -1.21 -5.19 5.95
N GLN A 238 -2.40 -4.61 6.16
CA GLN A 238 -2.53 -3.28 6.79
C GLN A 238 -1.92 -3.27 8.19
N HIS A 239 -2.22 -4.29 9.00
CA HIS A 239 -1.63 -4.43 10.33
C HIS A 239 -0.11 -4.57 10.26
N PHE A 240 0.40 -5.40 9.35
CA PHE A 240 1.83 -5.57 9.13
C PHE A 240 2.52 -4.25 8.75
N GLN A 241 2.02 -3.54 7.74
CA GLN A 241 2.56 -2.24 7.33
C GLN A 241 2.55 -1.21 8.48
N ARG A 242 1.48 -1.16 9.28
CA ARG A 242 1.40 -0.25 10.44
C ARG A 242 2.46 -0.56 11.49
N MET A 243 2.74 -1.84 11.76
CA MET A 243 3.81 -2.26 12.66
C MET A 243 5.19 -1.86 12.15
N LEU A 244 5.39 -1.89 10.82
CA LEU A 244 6.60 -1.37 10.19
C LEU A 244 6.66 0.17 10.23
N GLY A 245 5.54 0.84 10.45
CA GLY A 245 5.47 2.31 10.58
C GLY A 245 5.04 3.01 9.29
N PHE A 246 4.54 2.29 8.29
CA PHE A 246 3.87 2.90 7.15
C PHE A 246 2.64 3.67 7.64
N ARG A 247 2.39 4.80 7.00
CA ARG A 247 1.26 5.70 7.24
C ARG A 247 0.61 6.07 5.92
N ILE A 248 -0.65 6.45 5.95
CA ILE A 248 -1.37 6.86 4.74
C ILE A 248 -1.12 8.35 4.49
N ALA A 249 -0.57 8.68 3.33
CA ALA A 249 -0.31 10.05 2.92
C ALA A 249 -0.77 10.29 1.48
N ARG A 250 -1.17 11.53 1.18
CA ARG A 250 -1.40 11.97 -0.20
C ARG A 250 -0.09 12.50 -0.78
N VAL A 251 0.13 12.26 -2.07
CA VAL A 251 1.34 12.71 -2.77
C VAL A 251 0.97 13.76 -3.81
N LYS A 252 1.72 14.87 -3.84
CA LYS A 252 1.57 15.96 -4.80
C LYS A 252 2.83 16.05 -5.64
N PHE A 253 2.68 15.97 -6.95
CA PHE A 253 3.76 16.23 -7.90
C PHE A 253 4.03 17.74 -8.00
N ILE A 254 5.28 18.17 -7.81
CA ILE A 254 5.66 19.59 -7.86
C ILE A 254 5.80 20.09 -9.30
N HIS A 255 6.33 19.27 -10.20
CA HIS A 255 6.61 19.64 -11.60
C HIS A 255 5.44 19.35 -12.56
N ASP A 256 4.25 19.08 -12.03
CA ASP A 256 3.03 19.01 -12.83
C ASP A 256 2.65 20.44 -13.28
N ALA A 257 3.20 20.88 -14.42
CA ALA A 257 2.72 22.07 -15.14
C ALA A 257 1.26 21.92 -15.60
N ARG A 258 0.63 20.77 -15.34
CA ARG A 258 -0.82 20.58 -15.41
C ARG A 258 -1.41 21.06 -14.09
N PRO A 259 -1.98 22.28 -14.01
CA PRO A 259 -2.66 22.71 -12.80
C PRO A 259 -3.68 21.64 -12.41
N TRP A 260 -3.72 21.29 -11.13
CA TRP A 260 -4.82 20.53 -10.54
C TRP A 260 -6.11 21.31 -10.82
N SER A 261 -6.76 20.98 -11.93
CA SER A 261 -7.88 21.76 -12.41
C SER A 261 -9.01 21.60 -11.41
N ILE A 262 -9.57 22.71 -10.95
CA ILE A 262 -10.82 22.76 -10.19
C ILE A 262 -11.94 21.97 -10.91
N LYS A 263 -11.84 21.76 -12.24
CA LYS A 263 -12.72 20.86 -13.00
C LYS A 263 -12.70 19.42 -12.48
N ASN A 264 -11.59 18.92 -11.93
CA ASN A 264 -11.50 17.58 -11.35
C ASN A 264 -12.13 17.53 -9.95
N ALA A 265 -11.94 18.54 -9.11
CA ALA A 265 -12.68 18.66 -7.85
C ALA A 265 -14.20 18.79 -8.08
N GLY A 266 -14.59 19.56 -9.11
CA GLY A 266 -15.97 19.66 -9.57
C GLY A 266 -16.51 18.32 -10.10
N LYS A 267 -15.71 17.50 -10.80
CA LYS A 267 -16.12 16.14 -11.19
C LYS A 267 -16.31 15.22 -9.98
N ILE A 268 -15.44 15.32 -8.96
CA ILE A 268 -15.58 14.58 -7.69
C ILE A 268 -16.88 14.94 -7.00
N LEU A 269 -17.08 16.24 -6.77
CA LEU A 269 -18.31 16.77 -6.18
C LEU A 269 -19.52 16.42 -7.03
N LYS A 270 -19.44 16.44 -8.37
CA LYS A 270 -20.57 16.09 -9.25
C LYS A 270 -20.89 14.60 -9.26
N VAL A 271 -19.90 13.71 -9.12
CA VAL A 271 -20.12 12.26 -8.95
C VAL A 271 -20.75 11.96 -7.59
N ILE A 272 -20.23 12.56 -6.52
CA ILE A 272 -20.78 12.44 -5.17
C ILE A 272 -22.18 13.04 -5.10
N TYR A 273 -22.37 14.25 -5.63
CA TYR A 273 -23.65 14.96 -5.66
C TYR A 273 -24.67 14.25 -6.53
N ARG A 274 -24.29 13.68 -7.68
CA ARG A 274 -25.20 12.82 -8.47
C ARG A 274 -25.60 11.58 -7.70
N ALA A 275 -24.68 10.93 -6.99
CA ALA A 275 -24.97 9.77 -6.16
C ALA A 275 -25.91 10.11 -4.98
N ILE A 276 -25.70 11.26 -4.33
CA ILE A 276 -26.55 11.76 -3.24
C ILE A 276 -27.92 12.20 -3.75
N ALA A 277 -27.97 12.97 -4.84
CA ALA A 277 -29.20 13.48 -5.44
C ALA A 277 -30.08 12.37 -6.04
N TYR A 278 -29.50 11.24 -6.45
CA TYR A 278 -30.25 10.06 -6.85
C TYR A 278 -30.98 9.40 -5.66
N ASN A 279 -30.45 9.55 -4.44
CA ASN A 279 -30.97 8.94 -3.21
C ASN A 279 -32.04 9.80 -2.51
N ASN A 280 -32.07 11.12 -2.78
CA ASN A 280 -33.07 12.05 -2.24
C ASN A 280 -34.30 12.22 -3.16
N ARG A 281 -34.50 11.35 -4.16
CA ARG A 281 -35.76 11.33 -4.90
C ARG A 281 -36.81 10.56 -4.09
N PRO A 282 -37.91 11.19 -3.65
CA PRO A 282 -39.04 10.47 -3.07
C PRO A 282 -39.58 9.52 -4.15
N GLY A 283 -39.51 8.21 -3.91
CA GLY A 283 -39.96 7.17 -4.84
C GLY A 283 -39.03 5.95 -4.97
N PHE A 284 -37.77 6.02 -4.53
CA PHE A 284 -36.87 4.85 -4.61
C PHE A 284 -37.09 3.80 -3.50
N ALA A 285 -37.80 4.14 -2.42
CA ALA A 285 -38.20 3.19 -1.38
C ALA A 285 -39.33 2.24 -1.85
N GLU A 286 -40.15 2.64 -2.83
CA GLU A 286 -41.24 1.79 -3.36
C GLU A 286 -40.72 0.73 -4.34
N ILE A 287 -39.64 0.99 -5.09
CA ILE A 287 -39.09 0.04 -6.05
C ILE A 287 -38.24 -1.06 -5.35
N ALA A 288 -37.59 -0.73 -4.24
CA ALA A 288 -36.85 -1.72 -3.45
C ALA A 288 -37.78 -2.69 -2.69
N GLY A 289 -38.99 -2.25 -2.34
CA GLY A 289 -40.03 -3.12 -1.76
C GLY A 289 -40.64 -4.10 -2.78
N SER A 290 -40.78 -3.70 -4.04
CA SER A 290 -41.33 -4.55 -5.11
C SER A 290 -40.36 -5.69 -5.53
N ILE A 291 -39.04 -5.44 -5.54
CA ILE A 291 -38.06 -6.47 -5.92
C ILE A 291 -37.84 -7.51 -4.80
N ALA A 292 -38.05 -7.14 -3.54
CA ALA A 292 -37.97 -8.07 -2.41
C ALA A 292 -39.20 -9.01 -2.33
N HIS A 293 -40.35 -8.61 -2.88
CA HIS A 293 -41.55 -9.43 -2.86
C HIS A 293 -41.54 -10.54 -3.94
N ASP A 294 -40.93 -10.30 -5.10
CA ASP A 294 -40.84 -11.30 -6.19
C ASP A 294 -39.80 -12.40 -5.92
N ALA A 295 -38.79 -12.13 -5.10
CA ALA A 295 -37.78 -13.13 -4.71
C ALA A 295 -38.26 -14.14 -3.65
N ALA A 296 -39.39 -13.86 -2.99
CA ALA A 296 -40.00 -14.75 -1.99
C ALA A 296 -41.00 -15.75 -2.59
N VAL A 297 -41.48 -15.51 -3.82
CA VAL A 297 -42.51 -16.34 -4.48
C VAL A 297 -41.91 -17.48 -5.33
N THR A 298 -40.60 -17.48 -5.58
CA THR A 298 -39.93 -18.52 -6.40
C THR A 298 -39.27 -19.65 -5.58
N LYS A 299 -39.61 -19.79 -4.29
CA LYS A 299 -39.11 -20.87 -3.41
C LYS A 299 -40.21 -21.59 -2.62
N SER A 300 -41.39 -21.76 -3.23
CA SER A 300 -42.39 -22.76 -2.80
C SER A 300 -42.61 -23.77 -3.91
#